data_AF-A0A945I5C6-F1
#
_entry.id   AF-A0A945I5C6-F1
#
_cell.length_a   1.000
_cell.length_b   1.000
_cell.length_c   1.000
_cell.angle_alpha   90.00
_cell.angle_beta   90.00
_cell.angle_gamma   90.00
#
_symmetry.space_group_name_H-M   'P 1'
#
loop_
_entity.id
_entity.type
_entity.pdbx_description
1 polymer ?
#
loop_
_entity_poly.entity_id
_entity_poly.type
_entity_poly.pdbx_seq_one_letter_code
_entity_poly.pdbx_strand_id
1 'polypeptide(L)'
;MSDKNAERLRNIDTCAVSDALDALGLKGTVMGLGSISVLKRIAGRVQTVKLGEASPDIPKKHLCSSAVDAAEPGDVIVVENHATDIAAGWGGILSTAAAAKGLSGTIVDGPARDADESRDVDFPVFARAATPFTARGRIAEHDWNIQIDVGGVA
;
A
#
# COMPACT_ATOMS: atom_id res chain seq x y z
N MET A 1 -4.02 -15.36 15.43
CA MET A 1 -3.67 -16.63 14.75
C MET A 1 -3.16 -16.26 13.38
N SER A 2 -2.03 -16.82 12.95
CA SER A 2 -1.48 -16.52 11.62
C SER A 2 -2.44 -16.98 10.52
N ASP A 3 -2.66 -16.15 9.50
CA ASP A 3 -3.46 -16.53 8.33
C ASP A 3 -2.68 -17.51 7.45
N LYS A 4 -3.08 -18.79 7.54
CA LYS A 4 -2.46 -19.89 6.80
C LYS A 4 -2.47 -19.67 5.27
N ASN A 5 -3.45 -18.97 4.71
CA ASN A 5 -3.48 -18.70 3.28
C ASN A 5 -2.47 -17.62 2.91
N ALA A 6 -2.34 -16.57 3.72
CA ALA A 6 -1.31 -15.53 3.52
C ALA A 6 0.11 -16.14 3.60
N GLU A 7 0.36 -17.04 4.55
CA GLU A 7 1.62 -17.76 4.66
C GLU A 7 1.93 -18.62 3.43
N ARG A 8 0.93 -19.34 2.90
CA ARG A 8 1.09 -20.13 1.68
C ARG A 8 1.37 -19.26 0.46
N LEU A 9 0.61 -18.16 0.30
CA LEU A 9 0.81 -17.21 -0.79
C LEU A 9 2.20 -16.57 -0.74
N ARG A 10 2.76 -16.30 0.44
CA ARG A 10 4.12 -15.76 0.60
C ARG A 10 5.21 -16.66 -0.01
N ASN A 11 4.93 -17.96 -0.12
CA ASN A 11 5.86 -18.96 -0.63
C ASN A 11 5.66 -19.30 -2.12
N ILE A 12 4.72 -18.64 -2.80
CA ILE A 12 4.43 -18.82 -4.23
C ILE A 12 4.78 -17.51 -4.94
N ASP A 13 5.32 -17.60 -6.16
CA ASP A 13 5.58 -16.40 -6.95
C ASP A 13 4.29 -15.79 -7.52
N THR A 14 4.31 -14.49 -7.80
CA THR A 14 3.14 -13.76 -8.30
C THR A 14 2.68 -14.25 -9.68
N CYS A 15 3.58 -14.83 -10.49
CA CYS A 15 3.22 -15.36 -11.81
C CYS A 15 2.34 -16.60 -11.67
N ALA A 16 2.73 -17.56 -10.82
CA ALA A 16 1.91 -18.74 -10.54
C ALA A 16 0.54 -18.39 -9.92
N VAL A 17 0.47 -17.34 -9.08
CA VAL A 17 -0.82 -16.83 -8.58
C VAL A 17 -1.65 -16.23 -9.71
N SER A 18 -1.04 -15.45 -10.61
CA SER A 18 -1.72 -14.90 -11.79
C SER A 18 -2.28 -16.00 -12.70
N ASP A 19 -1.49 -17.01 -13.02
CA ASP A 19 -1.91 -18.14 -13.85
C ASP A 19 -3.09 -18.90 -13.21
N ALA A 20 -3.08 -19.04 -11.88
CA ALA A 20 -4.17 -19.67 -11.15
C ALA A 20 -5.46 -18.80 -11.17
N LEU A 21 -5.34 -17.48 -11.10
CA LEU A 21 -6.48 -16.56 -11.24
C LEU A 21 -7.09 -16.68 -12.64
N ASP A 22 -6.26 -16.71 -13.69
CA ASP A 22 -6.70 -16.88 -15.08
C ASP A 22 -7.43 -18.21 -15.29
N ALA A 23 -6.88 -19.31 -14.75
CA ALA A 23 -7.51 -20.64 -14.82
C ALA A 23 -8.89 -20.70 -14.13
N LEU A 24 -9.12 -19.84 -13.13
CA LEU A 24 -10.37 -19.72 -12.40
C LEU A 24 -11.31 -18.65 -12.99
N GLY A 25 -10.89 -17.91 -14.02
CA GLY A 25 -11.64 -16.78 -14.57
C GLY A 25 -11.77 -15.59 -13.62
N LEU A 26 -10.84 -15.46 -12.67
CA LEU A 26 -10.83 -14.39 -11.67
C LEU A 26 -9.92 -13.25 -12.13
N LYS A 27 -10.34 -12.01 -11.87
CA LYS A 27 -9.48 -10.83 -11.98
C LYS A 27 -8.72 -10.64 -10.67
N GLY A 28 -7.50 -10.11 -10.74
CA GLY A 28 -6.71 -9.82 -9.54
C GLY A 28 -5.26 -9.39 -9.78
N THR A 29 -4.76 -9.45 -11.01
CA THR A 29 -3.40 -9.04 -11.35
C THR A 29 -3.34 -7.57 -11.74
N VAL A 30 -2.40 -6.82 -11.16
CA VAL A 30 -2.20 -5.38 -11.41
C VAL A 30 -0.78 -5.13 -11.93
N MET A 31 -0.67 -4.29 -12.95
CA MET A 31 0.61 -3.89 -13.56
C MET A 31 1.05 -2.49 -13.11
N GLY A 32 2.36 -2.25 -13.16
CA GLY A 32 2.95 -0.93 -12.94
C GLY A 32 3.16 -0.54 -11.47
N LEU A 33 3.12 -1.50 -10.55
CA LEU A 33 3.41 -1.31 -9.12
C LEU A 33 4.80 -1.90 -8.81
N GLY A 34 5.84 -1.10 -9.02
CA GLY A 34 7.23 -1.51 -8.79
C GLY A 34 7.65 -1.28 -7.34
N SER A 35 8.59 -2.08 -6.83
CA SER A 35 9.22 -1.76 -5.55
C SER A 35 10.07 -0.49 -5.70
N ILE A 36 9.88 0.46 -4.79
CA ILE A 36 10.69 1.68 -4.71
C ILE A 36 11.68 1.65 -3.54
N SER A 37 11.55 0.71 -2.60
CA SER A 37 12.41 0.59 -1.41
C SER A 37 13.32 -0.66 -1.47
N VAL A 38 12.98 -1.71 -0.70
CA VAL A 38 13.68 -3.00 -0.63
C VAL A 38 13.02 -4.03 -1.54
N LEU A 39 13.81 -4.98 -2.03
CA LEU A 39 13.33 -6.07 -2.87
C LEU A 39 12.98 -7.29 -2.02
N LYS A 40 11.75 -7.30 -1.49
CA LYS A 40 11.19 -8.43 -0.72
C LYS A 40 9.80 -8.79 -1.22
N ARG A 41 9.47 -10.07 -1.13
CA ARG A 41 8.11 -10.56 -1.36
C ARG A 41 7.24 -10.23 -0.17
N ILE A 42 6.00 -9.83 -0.44
CA ILE A 42 4.98 -9.55 0.58
C ILE A 42 3.72 -10.36 0.30
N ALA A 43 3.03 -10.74 1.36
CA ALA A 43 1.70 -11.33 1.32
C ALA A 43 1.05 -11.14 2.69
N GLY A 44 -0.23 -10.81 2.72
CA GLY A 44 -0.96 -10.50 3.95
C GLY A 44 -2.42 -10.17 3.66
N ARG A 45 -3.22 -10.04 4.73
CA ARG A 45 -4.52 -9.37 4.61
C ARG A 45 -4.28 -7.88 4.35
N VAL A 46 -5.25 -7.25 3.70
CA VAL A 46 -5.12 -5.84 3.32
C VAL A 46 -5.94 -4.96 4.23
N GLN A 47 -5.34 -3.86 4.69
CA GLN A 47 -6.08 -2.69 5.15
C GLN A 47 -6.01 -1.64 4.06
N THR A 48 -7.17 -1.18 3.61
CA THR A 48 -7.29 -0.28 2.47
C THR A 48 -7.38 1.18 2.91
N VAL A 49 -6.87 2.08 2.10
CA VAL A 49 -6.97 3.53 2.30
C VAL A 49 -7.33 4.19 0.97
N LYS A 50 -8.33 5.07 1.00
CA LYS A 50 -8.71 5.89 -0.15
C LYS A 50 -8.24 7.31 0.06
N LEU A 51 -7.29 7.75 -0.76
CA LEU A 51 -6.84 9.14 -0.80
C LEU A 51 -7.57 9.88 -1.92
N GLY A 52 -7.87 11.15 -1.66
CA GLY A 52 -8.50 12.03 -2.62
C GLY A 52 -7.92 13.44 -2.54
N GLU A 53 -8.46 14.35 -3.33
CA GLU A 53 -8.05 15.76 -3.28
C GLU A 53 -8.26 16.34 -1.87
N ALA A 54 -7.31 17.20 -1.46
CA ALA A 54 -7.48 17.95 -0.23
C ALA A 54 -8.56 19.03 -0.40
N SER A 55 -9.50 19.09 0.54
CA SER A 55 -10.54 20.13 0.62
C SER A 55 -10.52 20.77 2.00
N PRO A 56 -10.89 22.07 2.14
CA PRO A 56 -11.10 22.71 3.44
C PRO A 56 -12.06 21.94 4.37
N ASP A 57 -12.99 21.18 3.79
CA ASP A 57 -14.01 20.44 4.53
C ASP A 57 -13.51 19.10 5.09
N ILE A 58 -12.33 18.64 4.65
CA ILE A 58 -11.74 17.38 5.12
C ILE A 58 -10.78 17.68 6.29
N PRO A 59 -10.99 17.06 7.46
CA PRO A 59 -10.10 17.24 8.60
C PRO A 59 -8.64 16.91 8.24
N LYS A 60 -7.72 17.76 8.70
CA LYS A 60 -6.28 17.53 8.54
C LYS A 60 -5.83 16.39 9.45
N LYS A 61 -5.93 15.17 8.95
CA LYS A 61 -5.45 13.95 9.62
C LYS A 61 -4.11 13.52 9.03
N HIS A 62 -3.31 12.80 9.82
CA HIS A 62 -2.17 12.07 9.28
C HIS A 62 -2.67 10.93 8.40
N LEU A 63 -2.31 10.97 7.11
CA LEU A 63 -2.72 9.96 6.14
C LEU A 63 -2.33 8.56 6.60
N CYS A 64 -3.20 7.60 6.33
CA CYS A 64 -3.02 6.17 6.57
C CYS A 64 -2.86 5.76 8.04
N SER A 65 -2.87 6.70 8.99
CA SER A 65 -2.54 6.39 10.39
C SER A 65 -3.53 5.40 11.01
N SER A 66 -4.83 5.57 10.75
CA SER A 66 -5.84 4.65 11.27
C SER A 66 -5.75 3.25 10.67
N ALA A 67 -5.39 3.14 9.39
CA ALA A 67 -5.18 1.84 8.77
C ALA A 67 -3.95 1.14 9.37
N VAL A 68 -2.85 1.87 9.62
CA VAL A 68 -1.67 1.34 10.32
C VAL A 68 -2.01 0.95 11.75
N ASP A 69 -2.79 1.76 12.48
CA ASP A 69 -3.20 1.50 13.86
C ASP A 69 -4.13 0.29 13.97
N ALA A 70 -4.95 0.02 12.94
CA ALA A 70 -5.87 -1.12 12.90
C ALA A 70 -5.28 -2.39 12.28
N ALA A 71 -4.15 -2.31 11.56
CA ALA A 71 -3.51 -3.46 10.93
C ALA A 71 -2.90 -4.41 11.96
N GLU A 72 -2.94 -5.72 11.71
CA GLU A 72 -2.28 -6.72 12.53
C GLU A 72 -0.89 -7.08 11.96
N PRO A 73 0.01 -7.66 12.77
CA PRO A 73 1.29 -8.16 12.26
C PRO A 73 1.11 -9.10 11.07
N GLY A 74 1.83 -8.83 9.99
CA GLY A 74 1.74 -9.55 8.73
C GLY A 74 0.77 -8.94 7.70
N ASP A 75 -0.05 -7.97 8.07
CA ASP A 75 -0.94 -7.26 7.13
C ASP A 75 -0.17 -6.36 6.16
N VAL A 76 -0.84 -5.97 5.08
CA VAL A 76 -0.35 -5.07 4.03
C VAL A 76 -1.27 -3.85 3.98
N ILE A 77 -0.70 -2.64 3.92
CA ILE A 77 -1.50 -1.45 3.63
C ILE A 77 -1.62 -1.31 2.11
N VAL A 78 -2.83 -1.08 1.60
CA VAL A 78 -3.07 -0.81 0.18
C VAL A 78 -3.75 0.54 0.03
N VAL A 79 -3.12 1.44 -0.73
CA VAL A 79 -3.54 2.83 -0.84
C VAL A 79 -3.97 3.12 -2.28
N GLU A 80 -5.23 3.51 -2.46
CA GLU A 80 -5.71 4.14 -3.70
C GLU A 80 -5.34 5.63 -3.66
N ASN A 81 -4.52 6.10 -4.61
CA ASN A 81 -4.13 7.51 -4.70
C ASN A 81 -4.18 8.01 -6.14
N HIS A 82 -5.40 8.22 -6.65
CA HIS A 82 -5.64 8.73 -8.02
C HIS A 82 -5.85 10.24 -8.07
N ALA A 83 -5.81 10.93 -6.93
CA ALA A 83 -6.00 12.38 -6.87
C ALA A 83 -4.88 13.17 -7.57
N THR A 84 -3.70 12.56 -7.73
CA THR A 84 -2.54 13.22 -8.33
C THR A 84 -1.44 12.23 -8.70
N ASP A 85 -0.76 12.51 -9.81
CA ASP A 85 0.40 11.74 -10.24
C ASP A 85 1.72 12.21 -9.59
N ILE A 86 1.69 13.25 -8.75
CA ILE A 86 2.93 13.83 -8.19
C ILE A 86 3.06 13.68 -6.67
N ALA A 87 1.99 13.74 -5.88
CA ALA A 87 2.11 13.79 -4.41
C ALA A 87 2.10 12.40 -3.78
N ALA A 88 2.98 12.19 -2.80
CA ALA A 88 3.14 10.90 -2.15
C ALA A 88 1.96 10.53 -1.24
N GLY A 89 1.37 9.35 -1.47
CA GLY A 89 0.37 8.74 -0.57
C GLY A 89 0.97 7.97 0.62
N TRP A 90 2.29 7.73 0.59
CA TRP A 90 3.03 7.01 1.63
C TRP A 90 4.45 7.57 1.78
N GLY A 91 5.06 7.45 2.97
CA GLY A 91 6.39 7.99 3.27
C GLY A 91 7.09 7.31 4.45
N GLY A 92 8.19 7.93 4.91
CA GLY A 92 9.17 7.29 5.81
C GLY A 92 8.64 7.07 7.23
N ILE A 93 7.94 8.06 7.80
CA ILE A 93 7.29 7.95 9.11
C ILE A 93 6.31 6.77 9.15
N LEU A 94 5.49 6.62 8.09
CA LEU A 94 4.52 5.51 7.99
C LEU A 94 5.23 4.17 7.81
N SER A 95 6.31 4.13 7.01
CA SER A 95 7.14 2.93 6.84
C SER A 95 7.75 2.49 8.17
N THR A 96 8.27 3.43 8.96
CA THR A 96 8.86 3.15 10.28
C THR A 96 7.82 2.60 11.24
N ALA A 97 6.64 3.22 11.32
CA ALA A 97 5.54 2.75 12.17
C ALA A 97 5.05 1.34 11.75
N ALA A 98 4.87 1.13 10.44
CA ALA A 98 4.44 -0.16 9.90
C ALA A 98 5.47 -1.27 10.12
N ALA A 99 6.76 -0.97 9.93
CA ALA A 99 7.85 -1.90 10.21
C ALA A 99 7.91 -2.29 11.69
N ALA A 100 7.82 -1.30 12.59
CA ALA A 100 7.83 -1.52 14.04
C ALA A 100 6.64 -2.38 14.51
N LYS A 101 5.50 -2.28 13.83
CA LYS A 101 4.30 -3.09 14.10
C LYS A 101 4.34 -4.47 13.43
N GLY A 102 5.32 -4.74 12.57
CA GLY A 102 5.50 -6.05 11.92
C GLY A 102 4.58 -6.27 10.71
N LEU A 103 4.17 -5.20 10.03
CA LEU A 103 3.43 -5.31 8.77
C LEU A 103 4.34 -5.88 7.66
N SER A 104 3.74 -6.55 6.68
CA SER A 104 4.48 -7.15 5.56
C SER A 104 5.00 -6.12 4.55
N GLY A 105 4.29 -5.01 4.37
CA GLY A 105 4.64 -3.97 3.39
C GLY A 105 3.49 -3.04 3.06
N THR A 106 3.70 -2.18 2.07
CA THR A 106 2.68 -1.27 1.54
C THR A 106 2.65 -1.29 0.01
N ILE A 107 1.46 -1.17 -0.56
CA ILE A 107 1.21 -0.98 -1.98
C ILE A 107 0.49 0.37 -2.14
N VAL A 108 1.00 1.23 -3.02
CA VAL A 108 0.41 2.54 -3.32
C VAL A 108 0.08 2.61 -4.80
N ASP A 109 -1.21 2.68 -5.11
CA ASP A 109 -1.70 2.95 -6.45
C ASP A 109 -1.57 4.45 -6.77
N GLY A 110 -0.33 4.91 -6.85
CA GLY A 110 0.08 6.29 -6.99
C GLY A 110 1.52 6.50 -6.52
N PRO A 111 1.96 7.76 -6.33
CA PRO A 111 3.32 8.07 -5.89
C PRO A 111 3.56 7.77 -4.40
N ALA A 112 4.81 7.42 -4.06
CA ALA A 112 5.31 7.32 -2.68
C ALA A 112 6.71 7.93 -2.55
N ARG A 113 7.15 8.22 -1.32
CA ARG A 113 8.42 8.94 -1.06
C ARG A 113 9.21 8.35 0.11
N ASP A 114 10.36 8.97 0.41
CA ASP A 114 11.24 8.63 1.54
C ASP A 114 11.72 7.16 1.48
N ALA A 115 12.13 6.73 0.28
CA ALA A 115 12.49 5.34 0.00
C ALA A 115 13.76 4.88 0.73
N ASP A 116 14.66 5.81 1.05
CA ASP A 116 15.81 5.61 1.94
C ASP A 116 15.37 5.26 3.36
N GLU A 117 14.45 6.03 3.95
CA GLU A 117 13.90 5.71 5.28
C GLU A 117 13.23 4.33 5.31
N SER A 118 12.45 3.98 4.27
CA SER A 118 11.86 2.64 4.15
C SER A 118 12.92 1.53 4.06
N ARG A 119 14.08 1.79 3.43
CA ARG A 119 15.19 0.82 3.35
C ARG A 119 15.90 0.66 4.68
N ASP A 120 16.08 1.73 5.44
CA ASP A 120 16.73 1.70 6.74
C ASP A 120 15.98 0.83 7.76
N VAL A 121 14.65 0.76 7.64
CA VAL A 121 13.79 -0.13 8.44
C VAL A 121 13.43 -1.44 7.74
N ASP A 122 14.06 -1.73 6.59
CA ASP A 122 13.92 -2.97 5.83
C ASP A 122 12.45 -3.30 5.43
N PHE A 123 11.68 -2.24 5.13
CA PHE A 123 10.23 -2.29 4.88
C PHE A 123 9.88 -2.14 3.39
N PRO A 124 9.15 -3.11 2.80
CA PRO A 124 8.82 -3.09 1.37
C PRO A 124 7.71 -2.08 1.04
N VAL A 125 7.98 -1.22 0.06
CA VAL A 125 7.01 -0.26 -0.49
C VAL A 125 6.96 -0.43 -2.01
N PHE A 126 5.77 -0.77 -2.51
CA PHE A 126 5.46 -0.85 -3.93
C PHE A 126 4.61 0.36 -4.32
N ALA A 127 4.95 1.02 -5.41
CA ALA A 127 4.26 2.23 -5.85
C ALA A 127 4.28 2.37 -7.37
N ARG A 128 3.41 3.24 -7.92
CA ARG A 128 3.49 3.61 -9.34
C ARG A 128 4.71 4.48 -9.66
N ALA A 129 5.14 5.31 -8.71
CA ALA A 129 6.30 6.18 -8.87
C ALA A 129 6.93 6.55 -7.52
N ALA A 130 8.23 6.86 -7.54
CA ALA A 130 8.90 7.58 -6.46
C ALA A 130 8.75 9.10 -6.69
N THR A 131 8.54 9.87 -5.63
CA THR A 131 8.38 11.33 -5.72
C THR A 131 9.00 12.05 -4.51
N PRO A 132 9.48 13.30 -4.65
CA PRO A 132 9.84 14.14 -3.50
C PRO A 132 8.63 14.92 -2.94
N PHE A 133 7.50 15.00 -3.65
CA PHE A 133 6.40 15.90 -3.28
C PHE A 133 5.59 15.37 -2.10
N THR A 134 5.34 16.25 -1.12
CA THR A 134 4.49 15.95 0.04
C THR A 134 3.01 15.94 -0.30
N ALA A 135 2.26 15.08 0.39
CA ALA A 135 0.80 15.09 0.42
C ALA A 135 0.18 16.40 0.95
N ARG A 136 0.88 17.11 1.85
CA ARG A 136 0.30 18.24 2.60
C ARG A 136 -0.25 19.30 1.66
N GLY A 137 -1.55 19.57 1.80
CA GLY A 137 -2.29 20.55 0.98
C GLY A 137 -2.55 20.12 -0.46
N ARG A 138 -2.24 18.87 -0.84
CA ARG A 138 -2.50 18.30 -2.17
C ARG A 138 -3.52 17.17 -2.11
N ILE A 139 -3.32 16.24 -1.17
CA ILE A 139 -4.20 15.08 -0.97
C ILE A 139 -4.60 14.96 0.50
N ALA A 140 -5.75 14.34 0.73
CA ALA A 140 -6.31 14.02 2.04
C ALA A 140 -6.82 12.57 2.08
N GLU A 141 -6.88 12.00 3.28
CA GLU A 141 -7.53 10.70 3.51
C GLU A 141 -9.04 10.91 3.44
N HIS A 142 -9.71 10.26 2.50
CA HIS A 142 -11.16 10.31 2.35
C HIS A 142 -11.82 9.22 3.20
N ASP A 143 -11.25 8.00 3.16
CA ASP A 143 -11.76 6.87 3.95
C ASP A 143 -10.70 5.76 4.10
N TRP A 144 -10.97 4.77 4.95
CA TRP A 144 -10.13 3.58 5.15
C TRP A 144 -10.97 2.35 5.51
N ASN A 145 -10.43 1.16 5.23
CA ASN A 145 -11.13 -0.13 5.41
C ASN A 145 -12.47 -0.19 4.64
N ILE A 146 -12.45 0.37 3.42
CA ILE A 146 -13.54 0.31 2.45
C ILE A 146 -13.05 -0.38 1.16
N GLN A 147 -13.97 -0.70 0.26
CA GLN A 147 -13.59 -1.12 -1.08
C GLN A 147 -12.89 0.03 -1.82
N ILE A 148 -11.78 -0.28 -2.48
CA ILE A 148 -10.97 0.66 -3.28
C ILE A 148 -10.65 0.05 -4.64
N ASP A 149 -10.31 0.88 -5.63
CA ASP A 149 -9.80 0.41 -6.92
C ASP A 149 -8.28 0.52 -6.96
N VAL A 150 -7.62 -0.58 -7.36
CA VAL A 150 -6.17 -0.63 -7.56
C VAL A 150 -5.90 -1.12 -8.97
N GLY A 151 -5.54 -0.20 -9.87
CA GLY A 151 -5.26 -0.50 -11.26
C GLY A 151 -6.38 -1.25 -11.99
N GLY A 152 -7.65 -0.94 -11.68
CA GLY A 152 -8.82 -1.59 -12.27
C GLY A 152 -9.26 -2.90 -11.58
N VAL A 153 -8.69 -3.24 -10.42
CA VAL A 153 -9.12 -4.34 -9.56
C VAL A 153 -9.77 -3.77 -8.30
N ALA A 154 -11.02 -4.16 -8.03
CA ALA A 154 -11.85 -3.66 -6.92
C ALA A 154 -12.44 -4.79 -6.06
#